data_AF-A0A7R9QQJ9-F1
#
_entry.id   AF-A0A7R9QQJ9-F1
#
_cell.length_a   1.000
_cell.length_b   1.000
_cell.length_c   1.000
_cell.angle_alpha   90.00
_cell.angle_beta   90.00
_cell.angle_gamma   90.00
#
_symmetry.space_group_name_H-M   'P 1'
#
loop_
_entity.id
_entity.type
_entity.pdbx_description
1 polymer ?
#
loop_
_entity_poly.entity_id
_entity_poly.type
_entity_poly.pdbx_seq_one_letter_code
_entity_poly.pdbx_strand_id
1 'polypeptide(L)'
;MPVVVPMLLWDESFINAVIANIFRFVYGLHCGFLVNSVAHMHGLRPYDKVIDPRESRFVTYFSLGEGYHNFHHTPYDKVIDPRESRFVTYFSLGEGYHNFHHTFPYDSNASEYDWRYNMNIPGFLLDILEKLNLVHDRKYAPKSYVQKKKDMASCNEQNNMESISKNYLDTLVGT
;
A
#
# COMPACT_ATOMS: atom_id res chain seq x y z
N MET A 1 -26.22 11.87 3.82
CA MET A 1 -26.79 10.51 3.62
C MET A 1 -26.66 9.58 4.83
N PRO A 2 -25.47 9.34 5.44
CA PRO A 2 -25.34 8.29 6.46
C PRO A 2 -26.06 8.56 7.79
N VAL A 3 -26.40 9.82 8.09
CA VAL A 3 -27.22 10.20 9.26
C VAL A 3 -28.71 10.00 9.01
N VAL A 4 -29.17 10.25 7.78
CA VAL A 4 -30.61 10.25 7.43
C VAL A 4 -31.14 8.83 7.25
N VAL A 5 -30.32 7.90 6.74
CA VAL A 5 -30.73 6.51 6.46
C VAL A 5 -31.17 5.77 7.74
N PRO A 6 -30.41 5.78 8.85
CA PRO A 6 -30.83 5.16 10.11
C PRO A 6 -32.13 5.76 10.67
N MET A 7 -32.29 7.08 10.54
CA MET A 7 -33.49 7.78 11.00
C MET A 7 -34.74 7.36 10.20
N LEU A 8 -34.59 7.07 8.91
CA LEU A 8 -35.72 6.69 8.04
C LEU A 8 -36.06 5.20 8.06
N LEU A 9 -35.06 4.32 8.21
CA LEU A 9 -35.26 2.87 8.06
C LEU A 9 -35.62 2.16 9.38
N TRP A 10 -35.18 2.68 10.52
CA TRP A 10 -35.44 2.06 11.82
C TRP A 10 -35.63 3.08 12.96
N ASP A 11 -36.08 4.29 12.61
CA ASP A 11 -36.50 5.36 13.53
C ASP A 11 -35.43 5.74 14.57
N GLU A 12 -34.16 5.75 14.16
CA GLU A 12 -33.05 6.15 15.03
C GLU A 12 -33.12 7.65 15.38
N SER A 13 -32.73 8.01 16.61
CA SER A 13 -32.72 9.42 17.00
C SER A 13 -31.63 10.20 16.24
N PHE A 14 -31.89 11.48 15.95
CA PHE A 14 -30.93 12.33 15.23
C PHE A 14 -29.54 12.35 15.88
N ILE A 15 -29.49 12.46 17.21
CA ILE A 15 -28.24 12.52 17.96
C ILE A 15 -27.47 11.20 17.86
N ASN A 16 -28.15 10.06 18.00
CA ASN A 16 -27.52 8.74 17.86
C ASN A 16 -26.99 8.54 16.43
N ALA A 17 -27.76 8.92 15.41
CA ALA A 17 -27.35 8.81 14.01
C ALA A 17 -26.12 9.69 13.69
N VAL A 18 -26.05 10.89 14.26
CA VAL A 18 -24.88 11.78 14.13
C VAL A 18 -23.66 11.19 14.83
N ILE A 19 -23.81 10.73 16.09
CA ILE A 19 -22.72 10.12 16.86
C ILE A 19 -22.19 8.87 16.14
N ALA A 20 -23.08 8.00 15.68
CA ALA A 20 -22.71 6.80 14.93
C ALA A 20 -21.95 7.15 13.63
N ASN A 21 -22.37 8.20 12.92
CA ASN A 21 -21.67 8.63 11.70
C ASN A 21 -20.29 9.24 12.00
N ILE A 22 -20.16 10.04 13.06
CA ILE A 22 -18.86 10.57 13.51
C ILE A 22 -17.95 9.42 13.91
N PHE A 23 -18.44 8.47 14.72
CA PHE A 23 -17.68 7.29 15.11
C PHE A 23 -17.24 6.47 13.90
N ARG A 24 -18.13 6.22 12.94
CA ARG A 24 -17.80 5.52 11.68
C ARG A 24 -16.69 6.24 10.90
N PHE A 25 -16.76 7.56 10.80
CA PHE A 25 -15.77 8.36 10.09
C PHE A 25 -14.41 8.34 10.79
N VAL A 26 -14.39 8.56 12.10
CA VAL A 26 -13.17 8.54 12.91
C VAL A 26 -12.55 7.14 12.91
N TYR A 27 -13.35 6.09 13.09
CA TYR A 27 -12.88 4.70 13.01
C TYR A 27 -12.28 4.38 11.64
N GLY A 28 -12.96 4.77 10.55
CA GLY A 28 -12.44 4.61 9.19
C GLY A 28 -11.10 5.31 8.97
N LEU A 29 -10.95 6.54 9.47
CA LEU A 29 -9.67 7.27 9.44
C LEU A 29 -8.58 6.55 10.24
N HIS A 30 -8.89 6.06 11.45
CA HIS A 30 -7.91 5.32 12.26
C HIS A 30 -7.49 4.01 11.58
N CYS A 31 -8.42 3.28 10.98
CA CYS A 31 -8.10 2.08 10.20
C CYS A 31 -7.21 2.42 9.00
N GLY A 32 -7.54 3.44 8.22
CA GLY A 32 -6.73 3.88 7.08
C GLY A 32 -5.32 4.32 7.48
N PHE A 33 -5.20 5.13 8.53
CA PHE A 33 -3.90 5.54 9.04
C PHE A 33 -3.10 4.39 9.66
N LEU A 34 -3.77 3.42 10.32
CA LEU A 34 -3.12 2.23 10.86
C LEU A 34 -2.52 1.37 9.74
N VAL A 35 -3.21 1.22 8.61
CA VAL A 35 -2.66 0.56 7.41
C VAL A 35 -1.39 1.27 6.95
N ASN A 36 -1.43 2.61 6.84
CA ASN A 36 -0.28 3.41 6.44
C ASN A 36 0.89 3.32 7.45
N SER A 37 0.64 3.21 8.75
CA SER A 37 1.70 3.03 9.74
C SER A 37 2.27 1.62 9.74
N VAL A 38 1.42 0.59 9.82
CA VAL A 38 1.87 -0.80 9.99
C VAL A 38 2.51 -1.34 8.73
N ALA A 39 1.94 -1.11 7.55
CA ALA A 39 2.48 -1.65 6.30
C ALA A 39 3.73 -0.88 5.79
N HIS A 40 4.06 0.27 6.37
CA HIS A 40 5.34 0.92 6.10
C HIS A 40 6.40 0.64 7.18
N MET A 41 6.01 0.21 8.39
CA MET A 41 6.96 -0.17 9.45
C MET A 41 7.27 -1.67 9.47
N HIS A 42 6.27 -2.52 9.19
CA HIS A 42 6.34 -3.97 9.39
C HIS A 42 5.93 -4.73 8.12
N GLY A 43 6.82 -5.60 7.62
CA GLY A 43 6.55 -6.43 6.44
C GLY A 43 7.81 -6.71 5.60
N LEU A 44 7.61 -7.39 4.47
CA LEU A 44 8.67 -7.79 3.53
C LEU A 44 8.78 -6.81 2.35
N ARG A 45 9.92 -6.79 1.66
CA ARG A 45 10.16 -5.98 0.44
C ARG A 45 10.67 -6.83 -0.71
N PRO A 46 9.80 -7.63 -1.35
CA PRO A 46 10.23 -8.57 -2.37
C PRO A 46 10.52 -7.92 -3.75
N TYR A 47 10.03 -6.71 -4.04
CA TYR A 47 10.12 -6.12 -5.39
C TYR A 47 11.11 -4.97 -5.50
N ASP A 48 11.08 -4.06 -4.55
CA ASP A 48 12.02 -2.94 -4.47
C ASP A 48 12.41 -2.67 -3.02
N LYS A 49 13.71 -2.61 -2.78
CA LYS A 49 14.32 -2.43 -1.47
C LYS A 49 14.82 -1.00 -1.26
N VAL A 50 14.92 -0.19 -2.31
CA VAL A 50 15.50 1.16 -2.30
C VAL A 50 14.61 2.11 -3.12
N ILE A 51 13.58 2.65 -2.47
CA ILE A 51 12.68 3.64 -3.06
C ILE A 51 12.80 4.92 -2.24
N ASP A 52 13.57 5.89 -2.75
CA ASP A 52 13.86 7.15 -2.07
C ASP A 52 12.98 8.29 -2.63
N PRO A 53 12.27 9.02 -1.75
CA PRO A 53 11.39 10.10 -2.13
C PRO A 53 12.08 11.43 -2.42
N ARG A 54 11.69 12.14 -3.49
CA ARG A 54 12.14 13.52 -3.75
C ARG A 54 10.96 14.47 -3.92
N GLU A 55 10.83 15.45 -3.02
CA GLU A 55 9.75 16.46 -3.02
C GLU A 55 10.27 17.91 -3.01
N SER A 56 9.41 18.84 -3.44
CA SER A 56 9.62 20.30 -3.39
C SER A 56 8.67 20.92 -2.37
N ARG A 57 9.22 21.45 -1.27
CA ARG A 57 8.49 21.95 -0.09
C ARG A 57 7.51 23.09 -0.37
N PHE A 58 7.65 23.77 -1.51
CA PHE A 58 6.85 24.93 -1.89
C PHE A 58 5.41 24.55 -2.32
N VAL A 59 5.23 23.38 -2.94
CA VAL A 59 3.94 22.94 -3.52
C VAL A 59 2.98 22.41 -2.45
N THR A 60 3.50 21.71 -1.43
CA THR A 60 2.70 21.16 -0.32
C THR A 60 2.06 22.25 0.54
N TYR A 61 2.74 23.38 0.71
CA TYR A 61 2.26 24.48 1.56
C TYR A 61 1.05 25.21 0.97
N PHE A 62 1.06 25.44 -0.35
CA PHE A 62 0.01 26.22 -1.02
C PHE A 62 -1.25 25.43 -1.36
N SER A 63 -1.16 24.11 -1.35
CA SER A 63 -2.26 23.23 -1.68
C SER A 63 -3.01 22.73 -0.44
N LEU A 64 -2.64 23.17 0.78
CA LEU A 64 -3.26 22.76 2.05
C LEU A 64 -3.43 21.24 2.17
N GLY A 65 -2.48 20.47 1.62
CA GLY A 65 -2.53 19.01 1.56
C GLY A 65 -3.16 18.42 0.29
N GLU A 66 -3.70 19.19 -0.64
CA GLU A 66 -4.12 18.66 -1.96
C GLU A 66 -2.96 18.52 -2.96
N GLY A 67 -1.77 19.06 -2.66
CA GLY A 67 -0.54 18.86 -3.44
C GLY A 67 0.16 17.55 -3.10
N TYR A 68 -0.43 16.76 -2.20
CA TYR A 68 -0.12 15.37 -1.90
C TYR A 68 -0.50 14.45 -3.07
N HIS A 69 -0.18 14.83 -4.29
CA HIS A 69 -0.37 13.97 -5.47
C HIS A 69 0.89 13.15 -5.78
N ASN A 70 2.04 13.48 -5.16
CA ASN A 70 3.19 12.57 -5.01
C ASN A 70 3.07 11.66 -3.77
N PHE A 71 2.03 11.82 -2.94
CA PHE A 71 1.85 11.15 -1.63
C PHE A 71 1.74 9.62 -1.70
N HIS A 72 1.45 9.08 -2.88
CA HIS A 72 1.48 7.64 -3.15
C HIS A 72 2.83 7.12 -3.67
N HIS A 73 3.89 7.91 -3.76
CA HIS A 73 5.19 7.46 -4.31
C HIS A 73 6.40 7.79 -3.46
N THR A 74 6.20 8.37 -2.27
CA THR A 74 7.31 8.93 -1.52
C THR A 74 7.15 8.83 0.01
N PRO A 75 8.03 8.11 0.74
CA PRO A 75 8.00 8.08 2.20
C PRO A 75 8.28 9.44 2.86
N TYR A 76 7.63 9.69 3.98
CA TYR A 76 7.85 10.90 4.81
C TYR A 76 9.21 10.88 5.54
N ASP A 77 9.90 9.72 5.52
CA ASP A 77 11.11 9.43 6.30
C ASP A 77 11.87 8.26 5.63
N LYS A 78 13.21 8.34 5.54
CA LYS A 78 14.07 7.25 5.02
C LYS A 78 14.02 5.98 5.88
N VAL A 79 13.36 6.05 7.03
CA VAL A 79 13.11 4.92 7.93
C VAL A 79 11.84 4.13 7.55
N ILE A 80 10.94 4.70 6.73
CA ILE A 80 9.55 4.22 6.54
C ILE A 80 9.27 3.76 5.10
N ASP A 81 9.99 2.75 4.57
CA ASP A 81 9.73 2.30 3.18
C ASP A 81 8.61 1.25 3.07
N PRO A 82 7.83 1.23 1.97
CA PRO A 82 6.64 0.41 1.86
C PRO A 82 6.97 -1.08 1.85
N ARG A 83 6.22 -1.83 2.65
CA ARG A 83 6.39 -3.26 2.87
C ARG A 83 5.08 -3.99 2.59
N GLU A 84 5.21 -5.27 2.33
CA GLU A 84 4.07 -6.19 2.24
C GLU A 84 3.84 -6.85 3.60
N SER A 85 2.60 -6.78 4.08
CA SER A 85 2.20 -7.40 5.34
C SER A 85 0.89 -8.15 5.17
N ARG A 86 0.95 -9.48 5.22
CA ARG A 86 -0.26 -10.33 5.14
C ARG A 86 -1.23 -10.02 6.27
N PHE A 87 -0.74 -9.66 7.45
CA PHE A 87 -1.58 -9.24 8.57
C PHE A 87 -2.41 -8.00 8.21
N VAL A 88 -1.77 -7.00 7.63
CA VAL A 88 -2.47 -5.79 7.16
C VAL A 88 -3.45 -6.15 6.07
N THR A 89 -3.05 -6.95 5.07
CA THR A 89 -3.93 -7.43 3.99
C THR A 89 -5.25 -8.01 4.52
N TYR A 90 -5.20 -8.86 5.54
CA TYR A 90 -6.40 -9.48 6.12
C TYR A 90 -7.31 -8.46 6.83
N PHE A 91 -6.72 -7.51 7.56
CA PHE A 91 -7.48 -6.51 8.30
C PHE A 91 -8.01 -5.36 7.43
N SER A 92 -7.31 -5.04 6.34
CA SER A 92 -7.66 -3.95 5.43
C SER A 92 -8.34 -4.42 4.14
N LEU A 93 -8.65 -5.71 4.02
CA LEU A 93 -9.36 -6.30 2.89
C LEU A 93 -8.66 -6.04 1.53
N GLY A 94 -7.34 -6.20 1.51
CA GLY A 94 -6.55 -6.15 0.26
C GLY A 94 -5.38 -5.18 0.26
N GLU A 95 -5.42 -4.11 1.06
CA GLU A 95 -4.46 -3.00 1.01
C GLU A 95 -3.05 -3.33 1.58
N GLY A 96 -2.72 -4.59 1.86
CA GLY A 96 -1.44 -4.93 2.49
C GLY A 96 -0.25 -5.10 1.53
N TYR A 97 -0.44 -4.93 0.22
CA TYR A 97 0.56 -5.13 -0.84
C TYR A 97 1.27 -3.82 -1.23
N HIS A 98 1.64 -3.00 -0.26
CA HIS A 98 2.20 -1.67 -0.54
C HIS A 98 3.51 -1.74 -1.33
N ASN A 99 4.42 -2.69 -1.06
CA ASN A 99 5.67 -2.80 -1.84
C ASN A 99 5.38 -3.06 -3.33
N PHE A 100 4.41 -3.93 -3.65
CA PHE A 100 3.96 -4.16 -5.02
C PHE A 100 3.30 -2.91 -5.62
N HIS A 101 2.33 -2.31 -4.91
CA HIS A 101 1.61 -1.11 -5.37
C HIS A 101 2.55 0.03 -5.74
N HIS A 102 3.56 0.31 -4.88
CA HIS A 102 4.55 1.34 -5.16
C HIS A 102 5.51 0.97 -6.30
N THR A 103 5.78 -0.32 -6.51
CA THR A 103 6.64 -0.79 -7.62
C THR A 103 5.90 -0.77 -8.97
N PHE A 104 4.59 -1.03 -8.96
CA PHE A 104 3.74 -1.14 -10.15
C PHE A 104 2.48 -0.26 -10.05
N PRO A 105 2.60 1.08 -10.02
CA PRO A 105 1.45 1.98 -9.80
C PRO A 105 0.36 1.94 -10.86
N TYR A 106 0.69 1.41 -12.04
CA TYR A 106 -0.26 1.27 -13.15
C TYR A 106 -1.08 -0.02 -13.06
N ASP A 107 -0.76 -0.92 -12.13
CA ASP A 107 -1.49 -2.16 -11.93
C ASP A 107 -2.84 -1.88 -11.28
N SER A 108 -3.92 -2.37 -11.88
CA SER A 108 -5.29 -2.07 -11.45
C SER A 108 -5.71 -2.86 -10.21
N ASN A 109 -5.02 -3.97 -9.89
CA ASN A 109 -5.26 -4.74 -8.68
C ASN A 109 -4.42 -4.22 -7.50
N ALA A 110 -3.39 -3.40 -7.73
CA ALA A 110 -2.46 -2.93 -6.69
C ALA A 110 -1.82 -4.08 -5.88
N SER A 111 -1.79 -5.30 -6.44
CA SER A 111 -1.36 -6.51 -5.75
C SER A 111 -0.93 -7.59 -6.73
N GLU A 112 0.04 -8.42 -6.37
CA GLU A 112 0.54 -9.51 -7.23
C GLU A 112 -0.53 -10.60 -7.52
N TYR A 113 -1.43 -10.85 -6.57
CA TYR A 113 -2.38 -11.95 -6.62
C TYR A 113 -3.82 -11.45 -6.77
N ASP A 114 -4.70 -12.34 -7.24
CA ASP A 114 -6.14 -12.08 -7.29
C ASP A 114 -6.77 -12.18 -5.90
N TRP A 115 -7.99 -11.63 -5.77
CA TRP A 115 -8.77 -11.55 -4.54
C TRP A 115 -8.88 -12.86 -3.74
N ARG A 116 -8.81 -14.02 -4.41
CA ARG A 116 -8.89 -15.35 -3.80
C ARG A 116 -7.71 -15.67 -2.89
N TYR A 117 -6.56 -15.06 -3.14
CA TYR A 117 -5.31 -15.32 -2.43
C TYR A 117 -4.92 -14.20 -1.46
N ASN A 118 -5.33 -12.97 -1.75
CA ASN A 118 -4.96 -11.79 -0.96
C ASN A 118 -6.16 -11.02 -0.40
N MET A 119 -7.38 -11.54 -0.47
CA MET A 119 -8.58 -10.86 0.00
C MET A 119 -8.74 -9.42 -0.53
N ASN A 120 -8.24 -9.15 -1.74
CA ASN A 120 -8.40 -7.86 -2.41
C ASN A 120 -9.85 -7.66 -2.87
N ILE A 121 -10.68 -7.14 -1.97
CA ILE A 121 -12.10 -6.87 -2.23
C ILE A 121 -12.27 -5.81 -3.32
N PRO A 122 -11.49 -4.70 -3.37
CA PRO A 122 -11.53 -3.77 -4.49
C PRO A 122 -11.31 -4.44 -5.85
N GLY A 123 -10.30 -5.30 -5.97
CA GLY A 123 -10.03 -6.07 -7.20
C GLY A 123 -11.20 -6.97 -7.62
N PHE A 124 -11.83 -7.65 -6.65
CA PHE A 124 -13.03 -8.45 -6.90
C PHE A 124 -14.21 -7.62 -7.41
N LEU A 125 -14.44 -6.43 -6.83
CA LEU A 125 -15.50 -5.54 -7.30
C LEU A 125 -15.22 -5.04 -8.72
N LEU A 126 -13.96 -4.74 -9.04
CA LEU A 126 -13.56 -4.38 -10.40
C LEU A 126 -13.79 -5.54 -11.39
N ASP A 127 -13.56 -6.80 -10.99
CA ASP A 127 -13.89 -7.96 -11.82
C ASP A 127 -15.39 -8.05 -12.13
N ILE A 128 -16.25 -7.71 -11.16
CA ILE A 128 -17.70 -7.68 -11.37
C ILE A 128 -18.07 -6.54 -12.32
N LEU A 129 -17.52 -5.35 -12.12
CA LEU A 129 -17.81 -4.18 -12.96
C LEU A 129 -17.35 -4.39 -14.40
N GLU A 130 -16.22 -5.06 -14.62
CA GLU A 130 -15.75 -5.45 -15.94
C GLU A 130 -16.72 -6.44 -16.61
N LYS A 131 -17.22 -7.44 -15.86
CA LYS A 131 -18.26 -8.38 -16.38
C LYS A 131 -19.58 -7.69 -16.71
N LEU A 132 -19.89 -6.61 -16.02
CA LEU A 132 -21.04 -5.76 -16.31
C LEU A 132 -20.77 -4.74 -17.44
N ASN A 133 -19.59 -4.77 -18.05
CA ASN A 133 -19.13 -3.80 -19.06
C ASN A 133 -19.20 -2.35 -18.58
N LEU A 134 -18.99 -2.12 -17.28
CA LEU A 134 -18.91 -0.78 -16.69
C LEU A 134 -17.47 -0.25 -16.60
N VAL A 135 -16.50 -1.17 -16.61
CA VAL A 135 -15.07 -0.88 -16.57
C VAL A 135 -14.39 -1.67 -17.69
N HIS A 136 -13.49 -1.02 -18.41
CA HIS A 136 -12.72 -1.61 -19.50
C HIS A 136 -11.23 -1.29 -19.35
N ASP A 137 -10.39 -2.03 -20.08
CA ASP A 137 -8.95 -1.76 -20.22
C ASP A 137 -8.16 -1.71 -18.91
N ARG A 138 -8.47 -2.64 -17.98
CA ARG A 138 -7.68 -2.80 -16.77
C ARG A 138 -6.25 -3.22 -17.12
N LYS A 139 -5.30 -2.54 -16.49
CA LYS A 139 -3.87 -2.75 -16.71
C LYS A 139 -3.31 -3.65 -15.62
N TYR A 140 -2.42 -4.56 -16.00
CA TYR A 140 -1.77 -5.49 -15.09
C TYR A 140 -0.26 -5.53 -15.32
N ALA A 141 0.49 -5.65 -14.22
CA ALA A 141 1.91 -5.92 -14.27
C ALA A 141 2.15 -7.34 -14.84
N PRO A 142 2.92 -7.49 -15.92
CA PRO A 142 3.19 -8.81 -16.49
C PRO A 142 3.94 -9.69 -15.48
N LYS A 143 3.45 -10.91 -15.22
CA LYS A 143 4.04 -11.84 -14.23
C LYS A 143 5.53 -12.11 -14.46
N SER A 144 5.96 -12.18 -15.72
CA SER A 144 7.38 -12.34 -16.07
C SER A 144 8.24 -11.14 -15.64
N TYR A 145 7.70 -9.93 -15.75
CA TYR A 145 8.37 -8.71 -15.33
C TYR A 145 8.40 -8.57 -13.80
N VAL A 146 7.30 -8.94 -13.14
CA VAL A 146 7.19 -9.02 -11.68
C VAL A 146 8.23 -10.00 -11.11
N GLN A 147 8.34 -11.20 -11.68
CA GLN A 147 9.34 -12.19 -11.27
C GLN A 147 10.77 -11.68 -11.47
N LYS A 148 11.05 -11.05 -12.62
CA LYS A 148 12.36 -10.46 -12.90
C LYS A 148 12.76 -9.42 -11.84
N LYS A 149 11.81 -8.61 -11.37
CA LYS A 149 12.04 -7.63 -10.29
C LYS A 149 12.38 -8.31 -8.96
N LYS A 150 11.67 -9.38 -8.60
CA LYS A 150 12.00 -10.21 -7.43
C LYS A 150 13.41 -10.79 -7.51
N ASP A 151 13.74 -11.40 -8.64
CA ASP A 151 15.06 -12.03 -8.85
C ASP A 151 16.20 -10.99 -8.74
N MET A 152 16.00 -9.80 -9.30
CA MET A 152 16.94 -8.68 -9.16
C MET A 152 17.09 -8.23 -7.69
N ALA A 153 15.99 -8.10 -6.95
CA ALA A 153 16.02 -7.69 -5.55
C ALA A 153 16.71 -8.73 -4.64
N SER A 154 16.56 -10.02 -4.95
CA SER A 154 17.28 -11.11 -4.28
C SER A 154 18.77 -11.15 -4.63
N CYS A 155 19.11 -11.01 -5.93
CA CYS A 155 20.50 -11.01 -6.38
C CYS A 155 21.31 -9.84 -5.77
N ASN A 156 20.73 -8.64 -5.72
CA ASN A 156 21.37 -7.48 -5.12
C ASN A 156 21.67 -7.67 -3.62
N GLU A 157 20.80 -8.35 -2.90
CA GLU A 157 21.00 -8.64 -1.47
C GLU A 157 22.10 -9.68 -1.24
N GLN A 158 22.15 -10.72 -2.07
CA GLN A 158 23.21 -11.72 -2.01
C GLN A 158 24.58 -11.08 -2.28
N ASN A 159 24.69 -10.26 -3.32
CA ASN A 159 25.93 -9.54 -3.64
C ASN A 159 26.37 -8.60 -2.50
N ASN A 160 25.42 -7.97 -1.82
CA ASN A 160 25.71 -7.09 -0.69
C ASN A 160 26.18 -7.88 0.55
N MET A 161 25.61 -9.05 0.82
CA MET A 161 26.09 -9.92 1.91
C MET A 161 27.49 -10.47 1.63
N GLU A 162 27.76 -10.86 0.38
CA GLU A 162 29.08 -11.34 -0.03
C GLU A 162 30.15 -10.24 0.10
N SER A 163 29.82 -8.99 -0.26
CA SER A 163 30.75 -7.86 -0.10
C SER A 163 31.04 -7.53 1.37
N ILE A 164 30.02 -7.58 2.25
CA ILE A 164 30.18 -7.38 3.70
C ILE A 164 31.02 -8.50 4.30
N SER A 165 30.77 -9.76 3.93
CA SER A 165 31.55 -10.91 4.39
C SER A 165 33.02 -10.78 3.98
N LYS A 166 33.27 -10.35 2.74
CA LYS A 166 34.63 -10.13 2.24
C LYS A 166 35.34 -9.01 3.02
N ASN A 167 34.70 -7.86 3.21
CA ASN A 167 35.26 -6.75 3.98
C ASN A 167 35.56 -7.14 5.45
N TYR A 168 34.69 -7.95 6.06
CA TYR A 168 34.91 -8.46 7.42
C TYR A 168 36.11 -9.43 7.49
N LEU A 169 36.22 -10.34 6.51
CA LEU A 169 37.37 -11.24 6.41
C LEU A 169 38.68 -10.46 6.17
N ASP A 170 38.67 -9.46 5.30
CA ASP A 170 39.84 -8.61 5.03
C ASP A 170 40.27 -7.83 6.28
N THR A 171 39.31 -7.39 7.11
CA THR A 171 39.57 -6.72 8.40
C THR A 171 40.15 -7.68 9.45
N LEU A 172 39.71 -8.94 9.49
CA LEU A 172 40.17 -9.94 10.45
C LEU A 172 41.53 -10.56 10.09
N VAL A 173 41.81 -10.73 8.79
CA VAL A 173 43.02 -11.41 8.31
C VAL A 173 44.21 -10.43 8.20
N GLY A 174 43.97 -9.12 8.29
CA GLY A 174 45.02 -8.11 8.47
C GLY A 174 46.02 -8.09 7.31
N THR A 175 45.56 -7.66 6.14
CA THR A 175 46.45 -7.08 5.11
C THR A 175 46.58 -5.58 5.32
#